data_AF-A0A832B3B7-F1
#
_entry.id   AF-A0A832B3B7-F1
#
_cell.length_a   1.000
_cell.length_b   1.000
_cell.length_c   1.000
_cell.angle_alpha   90.00
_cell.angle_beta   90.00
_cell.angle_gamma   90.00
#
_symmetry.space_group_name_H-M   'P 1'
#
loop_
_entity.id
_entity.type
_entity.pdbx_description
1 polymer ?
#
loop_
_entity_poly.entity_id
_entity_poly.type
_entity_poly.pdbx_seq_one_letter_code
_entity_poly.pdbx_strand_id
1 'polypeptide(L)'
;MKPFFGLDEDDRGTPKVDRLFRDASPIEHATADDPPVLLYYAEPDRPIADDARPGQGIHHPRFGAALREKLGPLGVSCEVRHINDLPAGTDHEAAMARDLSDFFARNLFR
;
A
#
# COMPACT_ATOMS: atom_id res chain seq x y z
N MET A 1 27.16 -12.97 2.82
CA MET A 1 26.01 -12.75 1.92
C MET A 1 25.96 -11.26 1.64
N LYS A 2 25.89 -10.83 0.37
CA LYS A 2 25.68 -9.40 0.09
C LYS A 2 24.23 -9.05 0.44
N PRO A 3 23.96 -7.90 1.07
CA PRO A 3 22.60 -7.44 1.32
C PRO A 3 21.80 -7.29 0.02
N PHE A 4 20.47 -7.31 0.12
CA PHE A 4 19.55 -7.13 -1.02
C PHE A 4 19.91 -5.85 -1.79
N PHE A 5 19.90 -5.91 -3.13
CA PHE A 5 20.40 -4.87 -4.05
C PHE A 5 21.87 -4.43 -3.89
N GLY A 6 22.67 -5.11 -3.05
CA GLY A 6 24.09 -4.79 -2.85
C GLY A 6 24.34 -3.43 -2.19
N LEU A 7 23.44 -3.03 -1.28
CA LEU A 7 23.48 -1.76 -0.56
C LEU A 7 24.13 -1.90 0.82
N ASP A 8 25.06 -1.00 1.14
CA ASP A 8 25.67 -0.90 2.48
C ASP A 8 25.03 0.24 3.30
N GLU A 9 25.33 0.34 4.60
CA GLU A 9 24.74 1.40 5.45
C GLU A 9 25.11 2.81 4.97
N ASP A 10 26.30 2.98 4.40
CA ASP A 10 26.81 4.23 3.84
C ASP A 10 26.06 4.68 2.58
N ASP A 11 25.32 3.79 1.91
CA ASP A 11 24.53 4.14 0.73
C ASP A 11 23.23 4.89 1.10
N ARG A 12 22.84 4.94 2.39
CA ARG A 12 21.59 5.59 2.83
C ARG A 12 21.55 7.07 2.45
N GLY A 13 20.45 7.49 1.83
CA GLY A 13 20.24 8.89 1.40
C GLY A 13 21.06 9.31 0.17
N THR A 14 21.72 8.36 -0.50
CA THR A 14 22.40 8.65 -1.77
C THR A 14 21.42 8.61 -2.95
N PRO A 15 21.69 9.36 -4.05
CA PRO A 15 20.87 9.30 -5.26
C PRO A 15 20.76 7.89 -5.86
N LYS A 16 21.78 7.04 -5.66
CA LYS A 16 21.78 5.62 -6.06
C LYS A 16 20.67 4.86 -5.36
N VAL A 17 20.53 5.05 -4.04
CA VAL A 17 19.49 4.41 -3.24
C VAL A 17 18.11 4.96 -3.55
N ASP A 18 17.97 6.28 -3.73
CA ASP A 18 16.69 6.87 -4.13
C ASP A 18 16.18 6.33 -5.47
N ARG A 19 17.10 6.15 -6.43
CA ARG A 19 16.78 5.51 -7.72
C ARG A 19 16.34 4.06 -7.51
N LEU A 20 17.09 3.28 -6.74
CA LEU A 20 16.73 1.89 -6.47
C LEU A 20 15.39 1.76 -5.76
N PHE A 21 15.06 2.66 -4.83
CA PHE A 21 13.74 2.68 -4.19
C PHE A 21 12.61 2.92 -5.18
N ARG A 22 12.79 3.87 -6.12
CA ARG A 22 11.80 4.12 -7.18
C ARG A 22 11.69 2.92 -8.14
N ASP A 23 12.84 2.44 -8.62
CA ASP A 23 12.89 1.33 -9.58
C ASP A 23 12.34 0.02 -8.96
N ALA A 24 12.49 -0.18 -7.65
CA ALA A 24 11.94 -1.35 -6.95
C ALA A 24 10.48 -1.18 -6.51
N SER A 25 9.90 0.02 -6.58
CA SER A 25 8.55 0.28 -6.10
C SER A 25 7.51 -0.12 -7.15
N PRO A 26 6.61 -1.08 -6.88
CA PRO A 26 5.63 -1.54 -7.85
C PRO A 26 4.68 -0.45 -8.38
N ILE A 27 4.41 0.59 -7.60
CA ILE A 27 3.56 1.72 -8.00
C ILE A 27 4.10 2.48 -9.23
N GLU A 28 5.41 2.42 -9.47
CA GLU A 28 6.04 3.07 -10.63
C GLU A 28 5.96 2.24 -11.91
N HIS A 29 5.54 0.99 -11.80
CA HIS A 29 5.39 0.05 -12.92
C HIS A 29 3.93 -0.27 -13.24
N ALA A 30 2.98 0.45 -12.65
CA ALA A 30 1.57 0.22 -12.86
C ALA A 30 1.13 0.53 -14.30
N THR A 31 0.29 -0.32 -14.86
CA THR A 31 -0.20 -0.27 -16.24
C THR A 31 -1.71 -0.46 -16.30
N ALA A 32 -2.31 -0.16 -17.46
CA ALA A 32 -3.78 -0.24 -17.63
C ALA A 32 -4.33 -1.68 -17.66
N ASP A 33 -3.48 -2.68 -17.81
CA ASP A 33 -3.80 -4.11 -17.74
C ASP A 33 -3.67 -4.71 -16.33
N ASP A 34 -3.27 -3.90 -15.34
CA ASP A 34 -3.25 -4.34 -13.95
C ASP A 34 -4.67 -4.69 -13.44
N PRO A 35 -4.80 -5.70 -12.57
CA PRO A 35 -6.08 -6.09 -12.01
C PRO A 35 -6.60 -5.03 -11.02
N PRO A 36 -7.92 -5.04 -10.74
CA PRO A 36 -8.49 -4.34 -9.60
C PRO A 36 -7.69 -4.57 -8.30
N VAL A 37 -7.58 -3.52 -7.48
CA VAL A 37 -6.85 -3.55 -6.19
C VAL A 37 -7.80 -3.33 -5.02
N LEU A 38 -7.59 -4.09 -3.94
CA LEU A 38 -8.20 -3.89 -2.63
C LEU A 38 -7.10 -3.76 -1.57
N LEU A 39 -7.14 -2.69 -0.77
CA LEU A 39 -6.20 -2.43 0.32
C LEU A 39 -6.94 -2.25 1.64
N TYR A 40 -6.41 -2.88 2.69
CA TYR A 40 -6.91 -2.76 4.08
C TYR A 40 -5.86 -2.15 4.99
N TYR A 41 -6.29 -1.20 5.81
CA TYR A 41 -5.45 -0.50 6.77
C TYR A 41 -6.05 -0.50 8.18
N ALA A 42 -5.19 -0.78 9.14
CA ALA A 42 -5.47 -0.67 10.57
C ALA A 42 -4.56 0.34 11.29
N GLU A 43 -3.46 0.79 10.63
CA GLU A 43 -2.57 1.80 11.21
C GLU A 43 -3.25 3.17 11.24
N PRO A 44 -3.03 3.98 12.28
CA PRO A 44 -3.61 5.32 12.36
C PRO A 44 -3.27 6.20 11.16
N ASP A 45 -4.29 6.80 10.53
CA ASP A 45 -4.10 7.84 9.51
C ASP A 45 -3.77 9.20 10.17
N ARG A 46 -2.55 9.33 10.67
CA ARG A 46 -2.05 10.56 11.29
C ARG A 46 -0.57 10.75 10.97
N PRO A 47 -0.05 11.99 11.01
CA PRO A 47 1.36 12.24 10.77
C PRO A 47 2.28 11.34 11.61
N ILE A 48 3.33 10.83 10.96
CA ILE A 48 4.41 10.10 11.62
C ILE A 48 5.25 11.13 12.38
N ALA A 49 5.62 10.82 13.62
CA ALA A 49 6.47 11.69 14.43
C ALA A 49 7.89 11.77 13.86
N ASP A 50 8.57 12.91 14.06
CA ASP A 50 9.93 13.14 13.54
C ASP A 50 10.97 12.17 14.14
N ASP A 51 10.70 11.64 15.34
CA ASP A 51 11.54 10.66 16.06
C ASP A 51 11.10 9.20 15.83
N ALA A 52 10.26 8.95 14.82
CA ALA A 52 9.76 7.63 14.51
C ALA A 52 10.89 6.62 14.24
N ARG A 53 10.68 5.38 14.70
CA ARG A 53 11.64 4.30 14.52
C ARG A 53 11.78 3.93 13.04
N PRO A 54 12.95 3.44 12.58
CA PRO A 54 13.08 2.88 11.25
C PRO A 54 12.00 1.84 10.95
N GLY A 55 11.33 1.97 9.81
CA GLY A 55 10.22 1.09 9.42
C GLY A 55 8.85 1.48 9.98
N GLN A 56 8.75 2.48 10.86
CA GLN A 56 7.45 2.98 11.30
C GLN A 56 6.74 3.72 10.16
N GLY A 57 5.48 3.37 9.92
CA GLY A 57 4.65 3.95 8.85
C GLY A 57 4.80 3.29 7.48
N ILE A 58 5.52 2.17 7.37
CA ILE A 58 5.56 1.39 6.12
C ILE A 58 4.21 0.79 5.75
N HIS A 59 3.27 0.66 6.70
CA HIS A 59 1.90 0.21 6.48
C HIS A 59 0.88 1.37 6.57
N HIS A 60 1.32 2.63 6.40
CA HIS A 60 0.45 3.79 6.57
C HIS A 60 -0.61 3.87 5.45
N PRO A 61 -1.89 4.19 5.78
CA PRO A 61 -2.98 4.30 4.80
C PRO A 61 -2.78 5.31 3.66
N ARG A 62 -1.84 6.25 3.80
CA ARG A 62 -1.50 7.22 2.74
C ARG A 62 -0.97 6.54 1.49
N PHE A 63 -0.32 5.38 1.61
CA PHE A 63 0.07 4.60 0.44
C PHE A 63 -1.15 4.22 -0.41
N GLY A 64 -2.25 3.78 0.21
CA GLY A 64 -3.46 3.43 -0.53
C GLY A 64 -4.10 4.63 -1.22
N ALA A 65 -4.08 5.81 -0.59
CA ALA A 65 -4.54 7.04 -1.23
C ALA A 65 -3.69 7.39 -2.46
N ALA A 66 -2.36 7.33 -2.34
CA ALA A 66 -1.44 7.59 -3.44
C ALA A 66 -1.56 6.56 -4.58
N LEU A 67 -1.72 5.27 -4.23
CA LEU A 67 -1.91 4.20 -5.23
C LEU A 67 -3.22 4.41 -6.01
N ARG A 68 -4.32 4.73 -5.32
CA ARG A 68 -5.60 5.04 -5.97
C ARG A 68 -5.49 6.22 -6.93
N GLU A 69 -4.77 7.28 -6.55
CA GLU A 69 -4.52 8.43 -7.42
C GLU A 69 -3.71 8.06 -8.67
N LYS A 70 -2.65 7.23 -8.52
CA LYS A 70 -1.82 6.74 -9.62
C LYS A 70 -2.61 5.84 -10.58
N LEU A 71 -3.46 4.96 -10.04
CA LEU A 71 -4.21 3.96 -10.81
C LEU A 71 -5.44 4.54 -11.54
N GLY A 72 -6.04 5.61 -11.00
CA GLY A 72 -7.25 6.23 -11.57
C GLY A 72 -7.14 6.59 -13.06
N PRO A 73 -6.09 7.32 -13.50
CA PRO A 73 -5.86 7.62 -14.91
C PRO A 73 -5.65 6.40 -15.82
N LEU A 74 -5.25 5.26 -15.26
CA LEU A 74 -5.06 4.00 -15.99
C LEU A 74 -6.37 3.21 -16.13
N GLY A 75 -7.46 3.65 -15.49
CA GLY A 75 -8.73 2.93 -15.47
C GLY A 75 -8.76 1.72 -14.52
N VAL A 76 -7.73 1.55 -13.68
CA VAL A 76 -7.63 0.45 -12.71
C VAL A 76 -8.34 0.84 -11.41
N SER A 77 -9.34 0.06 -11.01
CA SER A 77 -10.08 0.33 -9.77
C SER A 77 -9.23 0.00 -8.54
N CYS A 78 -9.20 0.90 -7.56
CA CYS A 78 -8.49 0.71 -6.29
C CYS A 78 -9.40 1.04 -5.11
N GLU A 79 -9.88 0.01 -4.41
CA GLU A 79 -10.67 0.13 -3.19
C GLU A 79 -9.73 0.21 -1.98
N VAL A 80 -9.87 1.28 -1.18
CA VAL A 80 -9.08 1.49 0.04
C VAL A 80 -10.03 1.48 1.23
N ARG A 81 -9.71 0.65 2.22
CA ARG A 81 -10.57 0.40 3.39
C ARG A 81 -9.76 0.62 4.65
N HIS A 82 -10.34 1.34 5.59
CA HIS A 82 -9.72 1.62 6.88
C HIS A 82 -10.64 1.16 8.02
N ILE A 83 -10.07 0.59 9.09
CA ILE A 83 -10.89 0.10 10.22
C ILE A 83 -11.74 1.20 10.88
N ASN A 84 -11.26 2.45 10.87
CA ASN A 84 -11.99 3.60 11.41
C ASN A 84 -13.23 3.98 10.59
N ASP A 85 -13.38 3.48 9.37
CA ASP A 85 -14.58 3.68 8.55
C ASP A 85 -15.71 2.70 8.96
N LEU A 86 -15.39 1.69 9.78
CA LEU A 86 -16.34 0.70 10.25
C LEU A 86 -17.12 1.24 11.47
N PRO A 87 -18.40 0.85 11.63
CA PRO A 87 -19.17 1.17 12.83
C PRO A 87 -18.48 0.67 14.10
N ALA A 88 -18.62 1.42 15.19
CA ALA A 88 -18.10 1.01 16.50
C ALA A 88 -18.63 -0.38 16.90
N GLY A 89 -17.73 -1.23 17.42
CA GLY A 89 -18.06 -2.60 17.83
C GLY A 89 -18.10 -3.61 16.68
N THR A 90 -17.78 -3.20 15.45
CA THR A 90 -17.62 -4.13 14.33
C THR A 90 -16.44 -5.06 14.57
N ASP A 91 -16.65 -6.36 14.34
CA ASP A 91 -15.54 -7.31 14.21
C ASP A 91 -14.78 -7.00 12.90
N HIS A 92 -13.58 -6.42 13.05
CA HIS A 92 -12.75 -5.98 11.94
C HIS A 92 -12.28 -7.13 11.04
N GLU A 93 -12.00 -8.30 11.62
CA GLU A 93 -11.56 -9.46 10.86
C GLU A 93 -12.71 -10.00 10.02
N ALA A 94 -13.90 -10.13 10.63
CA ALA A 94 -15.09 -10.54 9.90
C ALA A 94 -15.50 -9.54 8.81
N ALA A 95 -15.32 -8.24 9.05
CA ALA A 95 -15.56 -7.20 8.03
C ALA A 95 -14.59 -7.34 6.85
N MET A 96 -13.28 -7.42 7.12
CA MET A 96 -12.25 -7.63 6.10
C MET A 96 -12.51 -8.90 5.29
N ALA A 97 -12.86 -10.01 5.93
CA ALA A 97 -13.15 -11.28 5.26
C ALA A 97 -14.36 -11.18 4.31
N ARG A 98 -15.42 -10.47 4.71
CA ARG A 98 -16.57 -10.19 3.84
C ARG A 98 -16.16 -9.36 2.64
N ASP A 99 -15.48 -8.25 2.88
CA ASP A 99 -15.10 -7.34 1.80
C ASP A 99 -14.12 -7.98 0.80
N LEU A 100 -13.17 -8.80 1.26
CA LEU A 100 -12.31 -9.61 0.39
C LEU A 100 -13.13 -10.58 -0.46
N SER A 101 -14.05 -11.31 0.16
CA SER A 101 -14.91 -12.28 -0.52
C SER A 101 -15.76 -11.59 -1.59
N ASP A 102 -16.37 -10.45 -1.26
CA ASP A 102 -17.19 -9.67 -2.18
C ASP A 102 -16.37 -9.08 -3.32
N PHE A 103 -15.16 -8.58 -3.02
CA PHE A 103 -14.24 -8.06 -4.02
C PHE A 103 -13.85 -9.13 -5.03
N PHE A 104 -13.49 -10.33 -4.56
CA PHE A 104 -13.17 -11.45 -5.42
C PHE A 104 -14.38 -11.92 -6.24
N ALA A 105 -15.55 -12.04 -5.62
CA ALA A 105 -16.78 -12.40 -6.33
C ALA A 105 -17.11 -11.42 -7.47
N ARG A 106 -16.83 -10.12 -7.30
CA ARG A 106 -17.04 -9.11 -8.35
C ARG A 106 -16.02 -9.16 -9.48
N ASN A 107 -14.76 -9.54 -9.20
CA ASN A 107 -13.64 -9.30 -10.12
C ASN A 107 -12.97 -10.56 -10.68
N LEU A 108 -13.03 -11.72 -10.03
CA LEU A 108 -12.36 -12.95 -10.50
C LEU A 108 -13.18 -13.79 -11.50
N PHE A 109 -14.50 -13.70 -11.45
CA PHE A 109 -15.41 -14.59 -12.19
C PHE A 109 -16.19 -13.88 -13.30
N ARG A 110 -15.62 -12.80 -13.86
CA ARG A 110 -16.21 -12.07 -14.99
C ARG A 110 -15.53 -12.41 -16.31
#